data_AF-A0A845AZU7-F1
#
_entry.id   AF-A0A845AZU7-F1
#
_cell.length_a   1.000
_cell.length_b   1.000
_cell.length_c   1.000
_cell.angle_alpha   90.00
_cell.angle_beta   90.00
_cell.angle_gamma   90.00
#
_symmetry.space_group_name_H-M   'P 1'
#
loop_
_entity.id
_entity.type
_entity.pdbx_description
1 polymer ?
#
loop_
_entity_poly.entity_id
_entity_poly.type
_entity_poly.pdbx_seq_one_letter_code
_entity_poly.pdbx_strand_id
1 'polypeptide(L)' 'MSDTEAKSPEPTSSEPSRARALFSTADFKLLRAALASHARTTEDREELARINALHHRLGTYYSG' A
#
# COMPACT_ATOMS: atom_id res chain seq x y z
N MET A 1 -37.77 29.30 27.95
CA MET A 1 -37.38 28.04 28.60
C MET A 1 -36.69 27.19 27.56
N SER A 2 -35.58 26.62 28.00
CA SER A 2 -34.60 25.82 27.26
C SER A 2 -35.06 24.38 27.02
N ASP A 3 -34.19 23.62 26.34
CA ASP A 3 -34.11 22.15 26.26
C ASP A 3 -35.00 21.53 25.15
N THR A 4 -34.52 20.74 24.19
CA THR A 4 -33.34 19.85 24.15
C THR A 4 -32.81 19.66 22.73
N GLU A 5 -31.50 19.56 22.69
CA GLU A 5 -30.55 19.26 21.64
C GLU A 5 -30.67 17.86 21.00
N ALA A 6 -29.83 17.64 19.97
CA ALA A 6 -29.32 16.35 19.47
C ALA A 6 -30.04 15.70 18.28
N LYS A 7 -29.74 16.21 17.07
CA LYS A 7 -29.61 15.32 15.91
C LYS A 7 -28.15 14.83 15.87
N SER A 8 -28.00 13.55 16.19
CA SER A 8 -26.74 12.80 16.28
C SER A 8 -25.79 13.04 15.09
N PRO A 9 -24.46 13.04 15.30
CA PRO A 9 -23.49 13.08 14.21
C PRO A 9 -23.55 11.77 13.45
N GLU A 10 -24.01 11.81 12.20
CA GLU A 10 -23.86 10.68 11.30
C GLU A 10 -22.36 10.41 11.07
N PRO A 11 -21.94 9.13 11.03
CA PRO A 11 -20.54 8.80 10.81
C PRO A 11 -20.15 9.35 9.44
N THR A 12 -19.21 10.28 9.42
CA THR A 12 -18.50 10.65 8.19
C THR A 12 -17.90 9.35 7.66
N SER A 13 -18.54 8.78 6.64
CA SER A 13 -17.94 7.74 5.83
C SER A 13 -16.59 8.30 5.42
N SER A 14 -15.56 7.77 6.05
CA SER A 14 -14.17 7.99 5.69
C SER A 14 -14.03 7.23 4.39
N GLU A 15 -14.62 7.77 3.32
CA GLU A 15 -14.35 7.32 1.97
C GLU A 15 -12.83 7.31 1.89
N PRO A 16 -12.21 6.15 1.60
CA PRO A 16 -10.77 6.08 1.52
C PRO A 16 -10.37 7.12 0.51
N SER A 17 -9.75 8.21 1.00
CA SER A 17 -9.30 9.35 0.19
C SER A 17 -8.63 8.75 -1.03
N ARG A 18 -9.26 8.95 -2.21
CA ARG A 18 -8.93 8.25 -3.46
C ARG A 18 -7.43 8.05 -3.48
N ALA A 19 -6.97 6.80 -3.40
CA ALA A 19 -5.56 6.49 -3.32
C ALA A 19 -4.90 7.10 -4.56
N ARG A 20 -4.30 8.28 -4.40
CA ARG A 20 -3.54 8.91 -5.47
C ARG A 20 -2.39 7.97 -5.74
N ALA A 21 -2.26 7.52 -6.97
CA ALA A 21 -1.10 6.72 -7.36
C ALA A 21 0.13 7.61 -7.19
N LEU A 22 0.85 7.43 -6.08
CA LEU A 22 2.10 8.13 -5.79
C LEU A 22 3.24 7.64 -6.68
N PHE A 23 3.09 6.45 -7.25
CA PHE A 23 4.07 5.79 -8.08
C PHE A 23 3.45 5.46 -9.44
N SER A 24 4.23 5.67 -10.49
CA SER A 24 3.88 5.26 -11.85
C SER A 24 4.12 3.76 -12.05
N THR A 25 3.57 3.20 -13.13
CA THR A 25 3.86 1.80 -13.54
C THR A 25 5.34 1.57 -13.83
N ALA A 26 6.08 2.61 -14.24
CA ALA A 26 7.53 2.56 -14.44
C ALA A 26 8.28 2.47 -13.09
N ASP A 27 7.85 3.21 -12.07
CA ASP A 27 8.46 3.17 -10.74
C ASP A 27 8.32 1.79 -10.10
N PHE A 28 7.20 1.11 -10.32
CA PHE A 28 7.02 -0.26 -9.86
C PHE A 28 8.00 -1.26 -10.50
N LYS A 29 8.51 -1.00 -11.71
CA LYS A 29 9.61 -1.79 -12.30
C LYS A 29 10.92 -1.55 -11.55
N LEU A 30 11.22 -0.29 -11.22
CA LEU A 30 12.42 0.08 -10.47
C LEU A 30 12.39 -0.52 -9.07
N LEU A 31 11.26 -0.48 -8.38
CA LEU A 31 11.07 -1.11 -7.07
C LEU A 31 11.28 -2.62 -7.11
N ARG A 32 10.75 -3.32 -8.13
CA ARG A 32 11.01 -4.77 -8.30
C ARG A 32 12.49 -5.06 -8.53
N ALA A 33 13.17 -4.27 -9.36
CA ALA A 33 14.60 -4.44 -9.61
C ALA A 33 15.44 -4.23 -8.33
N ALA A 34 15.09 -3.21 -7.53
CA ALA A 34 15.75 -2.96 -6.25
C ALA A 34 15.54 -4.13 -5.27
N LEU A 35 14.31 -4.63 -5.14
CA LEU A 35 13.99 -5.78 -4.29
C LEU A 35 14.71 -7.05 -4.75
N ALA A 36 14.77 -7.32 -6.06
CA ALA A 36 15.48 -8.46 -6.60
C ALA A 36 17.00 -8.36 -6.38
N SER A 37 17.56 -7.14 -6.43
CA SER A 37 18.95 -6.92 -6.09
C SER A 37 19.22 -7.11 -4.60
N HIS A 38 18.31 -6.63 -3.75
CA HIS A 38 18.43 -6.76 -2.30
C HIS A 38 18.29 -8.21 -1.83
N ALA A 39 17.35 -8.96 -2.42
CA ALA A 39 17.20 -10.39 -2.15
C ALA A 39 18.47 -11.21 -2.45
N ARG A 40 19.33 -10.78 -3.39
CA ARG A 40 20.60 -11.46 -3.67
C ARG A 40 21.66 -11.22 -2.59
N THR A 41 21.55 -10.12 -1.85
CA THR A 41 22.48 -9.73 -0.78
C THR A 41 21.98 -10.08 0.61
N THR A 42 20.68 -10.37 0.75
CA THR A 42 20.05 -10.71 2.02
C THR A 42 20.19 -12.19 2.30
N GLU A 43 20.84 -12.54 3.40
CA GLU A 43 20.99 -13.91 3.89
C GLU A 43 19.87 -14.32 4.87
N ASP A 44 19.11 -13.35 5.38
CA ASP A 44 18.01 -13.59 6.30
C ASP A 44 16.77 -14.16 5.58
N ARG A 45 16.35 -15.34 6.03
CA ARG A 45 15.22 -16.08 5.49
C ARG A 45 13.87 -15.39 5.73
N GLU A 46 13.69 -14.69 6.85
CA GLU A 46 12.47 -13.91 7.10
C GLU A 46 12.40 -12.69 6.19
N GLU A 47 13.53 -12.00 6.02
CA GLU A 47 13.61 -10.81 5.20
C GLU A 47 13.39 -11.15 3.72
N LEU A 48 13.97 -12.26 3.24
CA LEU A 48 13.68 -12.84 1.92
C LEU A 48 12.18 -13.13 1.71
N ALA A 49 11.49 -13.66 2.72
CA ALA A 49 10.05 -13.92 2.62
C ALA A 49 9.25 -12.61 2.47
N ARG A 50 9.62 -11.56 3.21
CA ARG A 50 8.99 -10.22 3.10
C ARG A 50 9.27 -9.60 1.74
N ILE A 51 10.51 -9.69 1.24
CA ILE A 51 10.92 -9.18 -0.07
C ILE A 51 10.14 -9.89 -1.18
N ASN A 52 10.02 -11.22 -1.14
CA ASN A 52 9.25 -11.98 -2.11
C ASN A 52 7.76 -11.63 -2.07
N ALA A 53 7.16 -11.55 -0.89
CA ALA A 53 5.76 -11.13 -0.74
C ALA A 53 5.51 -9.74 -1.34
N LEU A 54 6.43 -8.79 -1.10
CA LEU A 54 6.35 -7.45 -1.66
C LEU A 54 6.55 -7.47 -3.19
N HIS A 55 7.54 -8.21 -3.68
CA HIS A 55 7.82 -8.37 -5.10
C HIS A 55 6.62 -8.94 -5.86
N HIS A 56 5.92 -9.93 -5.30
CA HIS A 56 4.67 -10.47 -5.87
C HIS A 56 3.55 -9.43 -5.88
N ARG A 57 3.31 -8.72 -4.77
CA ARG A 57 2.31 -7.64 -4.70
C ARG A 57 2.56 -6.57 -5.75
N LEU A 58 3.83 -6.18 -5.94
CA LEU A 58 4.23 -5.21 -6.96
C LEU A 58 4.09 -5.76 -8.39
N GLY A 59 4.29 -7.06 -8.59
CA GLY A 59 4.08 -7.75 -9.87
C GLY A 59 2.62 -7.74 -10.33
N THR A 60 1.68 -7.90 -9.40
CA THR A 60 0.23 -7.88 -9.70
C THR A 60 -0.22 -6.55 -10.28
N TYR A 61 0.36 -5.42 -9.85
CA TYR A 61 0.05 -4.08 -10.39
C TYR A 61 0.63 -3.81 -11.79
N TYR A 62 1.56 -4.64 -12.25
CA TYR A 62 2.22 -4.48 -13.56
C TYR A 62 1.66 -5.42 -14.64
N SER A 63 0.77 -6.35 -14.31
CA SER A 63 0.19 -7.32 -15.25
C SER A 63 -0.89 -6.74 -16.20
N GLY A 64 -0.96 -5.41 -16.31
CA GLY A 64 -1.93 -4.69 -17.15
C GLY A 64 -1.32 -4.20 -18.46
#